data_AF-A0A1Q7VZ05-F1
#
_entry.id   AF-A0A1Q7VZ05-F1
#
_cell.length_a   1.000
_cell.length_b   1.000
_cell.length_c   1.000
_cell.angle_alpha   90.00
_cell.angle_beta   90.00
_cell.angle_gamma   90.00
#
_symmetry.space_group_name_H-M   'P 1'
#
loop_
_entity.id
_entity.type
_entity.pdbx_description
1 polymer ?
#
loop_
_entity_poly.entity_id
_entity_poly.type
_entity_poly.pdbx_seq_one_letter_code
_entity_poly.pdbx_strand_id
1 'polypeptide(L)'
;MLKTSQSCGRSGSDPTAADIVGSHPHAGHPGSALPDERTIRENFPVALRILPARHRKGLSAVYRYARLVDDIGDEAPPDERGRLLDLVDRDIDRVYAGQAPELPALRAIGAVAREHGIPEAPLRKLVQANRQDQEVLRYDTWDQLVEYCTLSADPVGHLVLYVFDAATPERIALSDRICTALQVIEHCQDVAEDFAAGRVYLPAEDLKLFGCTDADLGAATTPTRLRGAIARNADRAAGLLDAGAPLIRKLDGWARISVAGYLAGGRATLTALRAGAYDVHAARLRPSHARTLADALLILGGK
;
A
#
# COMPACT_ATOMS: atom_id res chain seq x y z
N MET A 1 20.06 -46.32 24.56
CA MET A 1 18.97 -45.35 24.84
C MET A 1 19.30 -44.09 24.06
N LEU A 2 19.06 -43.96 22.76
CA LEU A 2 17.78 -43.87 22.02
C LEU A 2 16.85 -42.76 22.55
N LYS A 3 16.79 -41.66 21.76
CA LYS A 3 15.61 -40.91 21.25
C LYS A 3 14.68 -40.22 22.31
N THR A 4 14.01 -39.07 22.11
CA THR A 4 13.54 -38.33 20.92
C THR A 4 12.86 -36.99 21.29
N SER A 5 12.93 -36.01 20.36
CA SER A 5 11.85 -35.12 19.82
C SER A 5 11.11 -34.10 20.71
N GLN A 6 11.20 -32.79 20.40
CA GLN A 6 10.44 -31.92 19.45
C GLN A 6 9.12 -31.34 19.99
N SER A 7 9.03 -30.00 20.00
CA SER A 7 7.93 -29.22 19.41
C SER A 7 8.29 -27.73 19.42
N CYS A 8 8.60 -27.19 18.24
CA CYS A 8 8.75 -25.77 17.96
C CYS A 8 7.43 -25.32 17.32
N GLY A 9 6.65 -24.51 18.05
CA GLY A 9 5.42 -23.92 17.53
C GLY A 9 5.74 -22.72 16.64
N ARG A 10 5.77 -22.93 15.32
CA ARG A 10 5.69 -21.83 14.34
C ARG A 10 4.22 -21.51 14.10
N SER A 11 3.74 -20.37 14.60
CA SER A 11 2.50 -19.75 14.14
C SER A 11 2.79 -18.97 12.85
N GLY A 12 2.55 -19.58 11.69
CA GLY A 12 2.47 -18.85 10.43
C GLY A 12 1.24 -17.95 10.46
N SER A 13 1.42 -16.65 10.24
CA SER A 13 0.32 -15.70 10.05
C SER A 13 0.19 -15.42 8.55
N ASP A 14 -1.04 -15.50 8.05
CA ASP A 14 -1.37 -15.20 6.65
C ASP A 14 -1.61 -13.68 6.46
N PRO A 15 -1.10 -13.07 5.39
CA PRO A 15 -1.25 -11.65 5.11
C PRO A 15 -2.69 -11.25 4.71
N THR A 16 -3.05 -10.01 5.00
CA THR A 16 -4.35 -9.36 4.82
C THR A 16 -4.44 -8.57 3.51
N ALA A 17 -5.61 -8.04 3.15
CA ALA A 17 -5.78 -7.17 1.98
C ALA A 17 -5.04 -5.82 2.10
N ALA A 18 -4.60 -5.44 3.30
CA ALA A 18 -3.73 -4.29 3.52
C ALA A 18 -2.29 -4.57 3.02
N ASP A 19 -1.84 -5.83 3.00
CA ASP A 19 -0.48 -6.18 2.58
C ASP A 19 -0.24 -6.09 1.05
N ILE A 20 -1.20 -5.52 0.33
CA ILE A 20 -1.13 -5.25 -1.11
C ILE A 20 -0.89 -3.75 -1.37
N VAL A 21 -1.04 -2.90 -0.36
CA VAL A 21 -0.63 -1.50 -0.33
C VAL A 21 0.33 -1.40 0.86
N GLY A 22 1.64 -1.51 0.62
CA GLY A 22 2.67 -1.26 1.64
C GLY A 22 2.60 -2.14 2.89
N SER A 23 3.26 -3.30 2.88
CA SER A 23 3.62 -3.95 4.15
C SER A 23 5.04 -4.46 4.09
N HIS A 24 5.93 -3.79 4.81
CA HIS A 24 7.34 -4.15 4.97
C HIS A 24 7.52 -5.24 6.03
N PRO A 25 8.24 -6.33 5.72
CA PRO A 25 8.85 -7.17 6.73
C PRO A 25 10.38 -7.14 6.66
N HIS A 26 10.97 -6.74 7.80
CA HIS A 26 12.28 -7.06 8.38
C HIS A 26 13.58 -7.10 7.55
N ALA A 27 14.50 -6.25 8.02
CA ALA A 27 15.95 -6.19 7.86
C ALA A 27 16.72 -7.50 7.57
N GLY A 28 17.61 -7.45 6.56
CA GLY A 28 18.66 -8.46 6.37
C GLY A 28 19.68 -8.25 5.23
N HIS A 29 20.91 -7.90 5.64
CA HIS A 29 22.24 -8.08 5.02
C HIS A 29 22.79 -7.10 3.94
N PRO A 30 24.00 -6.52 4.16
CA PRO A 30 24.66 -5.59 3.25
C PRO A 30 25.45 -6.37 2.18
N GLY A 31 25.20 -6.10 0.90
CA GLY A 31 26.03 -6.68 -0.16
C GLY A 31 25.53 -6.57 -1.61
N SER A 32 24.33 -6.03 -1.85
CA SER A 32 23.80 -5.80 -3.21
C SER A 32 23.00 -4.50 -3.20
N ALA A 33 23.36 -3.53 -4.06
CA ALA A 33 22.70 -2.21 -4.15
C ALA A 33 21.26 -2.26 -4.72
N LEU A 34 20.77 -3.46 -5.08
CA LEU A 34 19.39 -3.73 -5.44
C LEU A 34 18.91 -4.98 -4.68
N PRO A 35 17.66 -5.04 -4.22
CA PRO A 35 17.14 -6.21 -3.52
C PRO A 35 17.17 -7.46 -4.41
N ASP A 36 17.53 -8.61 -3.81
CA ASP A 36 17.55 -9.92 -4.49
C ASP A 36 16.12 -10.34 -4.91
N GLU A 37 15.95 -10.85 -6.14
CA GLU A 37 14.69 -11.42 -6.65
C GLU A 37 14.10 -12.50 -5.72
N ARG A 38 14.96 -13.15 -4.92
CA ARG A 38 14.56 -14.15 -3.92
C ARG A 38 13.75 -13.56 -2.78
N THR A 39 14.16 -12.41 -2.24
CA THR A 39 13.46 -11.69 -1.16
C THR A 39 12.09 -11.21 -1.63
N ILE A 40 12.01 -10.69 -2.87
CA ILE A 40 10.77 -10.24 -3.50
C ILE A 40 9.77 -11.41 -3.71
N ARG A 41 10.25 -12.63 -3.93
CA ARG A 41 9.41 -13.83 -4.08
C ARG A 41 8.87 -14.35 -2.76
N GLU A 42 9.59 -14.16 -1.66
CA GLU A 42 9.18 -14.63 -0.33
C GLU A 42 8.03 -13.81 0.26
N ASN A 43 7.95 -12.52 -0.09
CA ASN A 43 6.89 -11.60 0.37
C ASN A 43 5.62 -11.60 -0.51
N PHE A 44 5.39 -12.66 -1.31
CA PHE A 44 4.25 -12.73 -2.22
C PHE A 44 2.89 -12.72 -1.47
N PRO A 45 2.00 -11.75 -1.71
CA PRO A 45 0.74 -11.66 -0.97
C PRO A 45 -0.11 -12.93 -1.16
N VAL A 46 -0.47 -13.58 -0.05
CA VAL A 46 -1.25 -14.84 -0.05
C VAL A 46 -2.59 -14.68 -0.77
N ALA A 47 -3.21 -13.51 -0.70
CA ALA A 47 -4.45 -13.17 -1.39
C ALA A 47 -4.36 -13.37 -2.92
N LEU A 48 -3.19 -13.21 -3.54
CA LEU A 48 -3.00 -13.42 -4.98
C LEU A 48 -3.00 -14.91 -5.37
N ARG A 49 -2.85 -15.84 -4.41
CA ARG A 49 -2.85 -17.29 -4.66
C ARG A 49 -4.24 -17.81 -5.07
N ILE A 50 -5.31 -17.12 -4.66
CA ILE A 50 -6.70 -17.47 -4.99
C ILE A 50 -7.06 -17.08 -6.44
N LEU A 51 -6.35 -16.11 -7.03
CA LEU A 51 -6.64 -15.62 -8.37
C LEU A 51 -6.20 -16.60 -9.47
N PRO A 52 -6.89 -16.62 -10.63
CA PRO A 52 -6.43 -17.36 -11.80
C PRO A 52 -5.02 -16.95 -12.21
N ALA A 53 -4.27 -17.90 -12.77
CA ALA A 53 -2.85 -17.72 -13.10
C ALA A 53 -2.57 -16.46 -13.95
N ARG A 54 -3.47 -16.12 -14.88
CA ARG A 54 -3.35 -14.92 -15.73
C ARG A 54 -3.31 -13.62 -14.91
N HIS A 55 -4.29 -13.41 -14.04
CA HIS A 55 -4.38 -12.19 -13.21
C HIS A 55 -3.30 -12.16 -12.14
N ARG A 56 -2.96 -13.33 -11.60
CA ARG A 56 -1.85 -13.48 -10.65
C ARG A 56 -0.52 -13.02 -11.23
N LYS A 57 -0.23 -13.34 -12.51
CA LYS A 57 0.99 -12.90 -13.18
C LYS A 57 1.03 -11.38 -13.33
N GLY A 58 -0.07 -10.77 -13.79
CA GLY A 58 -0.18 -9.31 -13.94
C GLY A 58 0.00 -8.57 -12.62
N LEU A 59 -0.76 -8.95 -11.59
CA LEU A 59 -0.68 -8.32 -10.26
C LEU A 59 0.67 -8.58 -9.57
N SER A 60 1.30 -9.74 -9.80
CA SER A 60 2.66 -10.00 -9.33
C SER A 60 3.66 -9.02 -9.95
N ALA A 61 3.55 -8.71 -11.24
CA ALA A 61 4.44 -7.74 -11.87
C ALA A 61 4.24 -6.33 -11.31
N VAL A 62 2.99 -5.93 -11.06
CA VAL A 62 2.65 -4.66 -10.40
C VAL A 62 3.29 -4.59 -9.01
N TYR A 63 3.09 -5.62 -8.19
CA TYR A 63 3.67 -5.70 -6.85
C TYR A 63 5.20 -5.61 -6.87
N ARG A 64 5.87 -6.38 -7.75
CA ARG A 64 7.34 -6.35 -7.88
C ARG A 64 7.87 -4.99 -8.29
N TYR A 65 7.15 -4.30 -9.17
CA TYR A 65 7.51 -2.95 -9.60
C TYR A 65 7.36 -1.95 -8.46
N ALA A 66 6.20 -1.91 -7.80
CA ALA A 66 5.97 -1.01 -6.67
C ALA A 66 7.00 -1.26 -5.55
N ARG A 67 7.27 -2.54 -5.23
CA ARG A 67 8.25 -2.90 -4.21
C ARG A 67 9.67 -2.49 -4.57
N LEU A 68 10.08 -2.64 -5.84
CA LEU A 68 11.39 -2.14 -6.28
C LEU A 68 11.54 -0.63 -6.04
N VAL A 69 10.51 0.15 -6.37
CA VAL A 69 10.55 1.61 -6.19
C VAL A 69 10.61 1.97 -4.71
N ASP A 70 9.78 1.31 -3.89
CA ASP A 70 9.72 1.47 -2.44
C ASP A 70 11.06 1.11 -1.75
N ASP A 71 11.63 -0.05 -2.09
CA ASP A 71 12.93 -0.51 -1.56
C ASP A 71 14.06 0.49 -1.85
N ILE A 72 14.04 1.16 -3.01
CA ILE A 72 15.02 2.21 -3.31
C ILE A 72 14.89 3.37 -2.31
N GLY A 73 13.67 3.75 -1.92
CA GLY A 73 13.44 4.84 -0.98
C GLY A 73 13.83 4.50 0.45
N ASP A 74 13.61 3.26 0.88
CA ASP A 74 13.77 2.87 2.28
C ASP A 74 15.11 2.18 2.58
N GLU A 75 15.61 1.34 1.68
CA GLU A 75 16.77 0.47 1.93
C GLU A 75 18.06 0.97 1.27
N ALA A 76 17.97 1.69 0.15
CA ALA A 76 19.17 2.17 -0.54
C ALA A 76 19.87 3.32 0.22
N PRO A 77 21.21 3.42 0.13
CA PRO A 77 21.96 4.55 0.70
C PRO A 77 21.41 5.90 0.19
N PRO A 78 21.21 6.91 1.06
CA PRO A 78 20.59 8.18 0.67
C PRO A 78 21.21 8.87 -0.55
N ASP A 79 22.53 8.79 -0.71
CA ASP A 79 23.27 9.36 -1.83
C ASP A 79 23.11 8.60 -3.16
N GLU A 80 22.64 7.36 -3.11
CA GLU A 80 22.36 6.54 -4.30
C GLU A 80 20.92 6.59 -4.79
N ARG A 81 19.95 6.96 -3.92
CA ARG A 81 18.50 6.90 -4.20
C ARG A 81 18.13 7.61 -5.50
N GLY A 82 18.57 8.86 -5.67
CA GLY A 82 18.29 9.65 -6.88
C GLY A 82 18.76 8.96 -8.17
N ARG A 83 20.00 8.45 -8.17
CA ARG A 83 20.58 7.74 -9.32
C ARG A 83 19.82 6.44 -9.65
N LEU A 84 19.34 5.73 -8.64
CA LEU A 84 18.56 4.50 -8.80
C LEU A 84 17.15 4.79 -9.32
N LEU A 85 16.49 5.84 -8.82
CA LEU A 85 15.19 6.28 -9.35
C LEU A 85 15.31 6.77 -10.80
N ASP A 86 16.42 7.43 -11.16
CA ASP A 86 16.70 7.81 -12.55
C ASP A 86 16.92 6.58 -13.45
N LEU A 87 17.45 5.47 -12.91
CA LEU A 87 17.55 4.22 -13.64
C LEU A 87 16.17 3.61 -13.89
N VAL A 88 15.28 3.63 -12.89
CA VAL A 88 13.89 3.19 -13.05
C VAL A 88 13.19 4.00 -14.13
N ASP A 89 13.36 5.32 -14.11
CA ASP A 89 12.78 6.22 -15.12
C ASP A 89 13.27 5.94 -16.54
N ARG A 90 14.58 5.73 -16.73
CA ARG A 90 15.14 5.34 -18.03
C ARG A 90 14.60 4.00 -18.51
N ASP A 91 14.34 3.06 -17.61
CA ASP A 91 13.74 1.78 -17.97
C ASP A 91 12.26 1.91 -18.32
N ILE A 92 11.52 2.83 -17.68
CA ILE A 92 10.17 3.18 -18.11
C ILE A 92 10.22 3.72 -19.55
N ASP A 93 11.15 4.64 -19.87
CA ASP A 93 11.33 5.12 -21.26
C ASP A 93 11.53 3.96 -22.24
N ARG A 94 12.37 2.98 -21.87
CA ARG A 94 12.61 1.79 -22.71
C ARG A 94 11.35 0.94 -22.90
N VAL A 95 10.56 0.72 -21.84
CA VAL A 95 9.29 -0.02 -21.93
C VAL A 95 8.40 0.62 -23.00
N TYR A 96 8.23 1.94 -22.96
CA TYR A 96 7.31 2.67 -23.84
C TYR A 96 7.89 2.98 -25.22
N ALA A 97 9.22 2.96 -25.38
CA ALA A 97 9.90 2.98 -26.68
C ALA A 97 9.94 1.60 -27.38
N GLY A 98 9.38 0.54 -26.77
CA GLY A 98 9.42 -0.82 -27.31
C GLY A 98 10.80 -1.49 -27.22
N GLN A 99 11.67 -0.99 -26.35
CA GLN A 99 13.01 -1.50 -26.09
C GLN A 99 13.03 -2.43 -24.88
N ALA A 100 14.11 -3.19 -24.70
CA ALA A 100 14.27 -4.10 -23.56
C ALA A 100 14.74 -3.35 -22.29
N PRO A 101 13.99 -3.40 -21.17
CA PRO A 101 14.43 -2.82 -19.89
C PRO A 101 15.57 -3.62 -19.23
N GLU A 102 16.43 -2.92 -18.48
CA GLU A 102 17.55 -3.50 -17.72
C GLU A 102 17.11 -4.19 -16.43
N LEU A 103 16.11 -3.64 -15.74
CA LEU A 103 15.63 -4.09 -14.44
C LEU A 103 14.61 -5.23 -14.62
N PRO A 104 14.75 -6.35 -13.89
CA PRO A 104 13.81 -7.47 -14.00
C PRO A 104 12.36 -7.10 -13.71
N ALA A 105 12.12 -6.23 -12.71
CA ALA A 105 10.78 -5.75 -12.41
C ALA A 105 10.19 -4.96 -13.59
N LEU A 106 10.99 -4.14 -14.26
CA LEU A 106 10.56 -3.32 -15.42
C LEU A 106 10.31 -4.19 -16.65
N ARG A 107 11.07 -5.29 -16.84
CA ARG A 107 10.73 -6.30 -17.86
C ARG A 107 9.37 -6.95 -17.60
N ALA A 108 9.08 -7.30 -16.34
CA ALA A 108 7.83 -7.95 -15.96
C ALA A 108 6.64 -7.00 -16.15
N ILE A 109 6.68 -5.80 -15.56
CA ILE A 109 5.59 -4.83 -15.69
C ILE A 109 5.46 -4.29 -17.11
N GLY A 110 6.56 -4.17 -17.86
CA GLY A 110 6.53 -3.75 -19.26
C GLY A 110 5.83 -4.75 -20.18
N ALA A 111 5.94 -6.06 -19.90
CA ALA A 111 5.16 -7.07 -20.61
C ALA A 111 3.66 -6.93 -20.33
N VAL A 112 3.29 -6.69 -19.07
CA VAL A 112 1.90 -6.46 -18.63
C VAL A 112 1.36 -5.15 -19.21
N ALA A 113 2.18 -4.10 -19.28
CA ALA A 113 1.81 -2.82 -19.84
C ALA A 113 1.45 -2.90 -21.32
N ARG A 114 2.21 -3.69 -22.10
CA ARG A 114 1.88 -3.97 -23.50
C ARG A 114 0.63 -4.83 -23.66
N GLU A 115 0.44 -5.82 -22.80
CA GLU A 115 -0.72 -6.73 -22.84
C GLU A 115 -2.04 -5.99 -22.54
N HIS A 116 -2.04 -5.10 -21.55
CA HIS A 116 -3.24 -4.43 -21.04
C HIS A 116 -3.37 -2.95 -21.42
N GLY A 117 -2.42 -2.41 -22.21
CA GLY A 117 -2.44 -1.00 -22.62
C GLY A 117 -2.26 -0.01 -21.47
N ILE A 118 -1.39 -0.32 -20.50
CA ILE A 118 -1.11 0.55 -19.35
C ILE A 118 -0.33 1.79 -19.83
N PRO A 119 -0.83 3.03 -19.60
CA PRO A 119 -0.07 4.24 -19.90
C PRO A 119 1.13 4.40 -18.97
N GLU A 120 2.13 5.21 -19.33
CA GLU A 120 3.33 5.37 -18.49
C GLU A 120 3.06 6.07 -17.15
N ALA A 121 2.01 6.90 -17.11
CA ALA A 121 1.78 7.83 -16.02
C ALA A 121 1.68 7.17 -14.63
N PRO A 122 0.94 6.06 -14.43
CA PRO A 122 0.91 5.38 -13.13
C PRO A 122 2.29 4.88 -12.65
N LEU A 123 3.15 4.41 -13.56
CA LEU A 123 4.50 3.98 -13.19
C LEU A 123 5.32 5.20 -12.75
N ARG A 124 5.35 6.26 -13.57
CA ARG A 124 6.07 7.50 -13.27
C ARG A 124 5.66 8.12 -11.93
N LYS A 125 4.36 8.12 -11.63
CA LYS A 125 3.82 8.65 -10.37
C LYS A 125 4.35 7.95 -9.13
N LEU A 126 4.52 6.62 -9.16
CA LEU A 126 5.12 5.89 -8.04
C LEU A 126 6.60 6.27 -7.83
N VAL A 127 7.35 6.48 -8.91
CA VAL A 127 8.73 6.99 -8.82
C VAL A 127 8.74 8.42 -8.27
N GLN A 128 7.79 9.26 -8.69
CA GLN A 128 7.63 10.63 -8.18
C GLN A 128 7.28 10.65 -6.69
N ALA A 129 6.37 9.79 -6.23
CA ALA A 129 6.03 9.67 -4.81
C ALA A 129 7.28 9.35 -3.98
N ASN A 130 8.08 8.38 -4.43
CA ASN A 130 9.31 8.01 -3.74
C ASN A 130 10.31 9.17 -3.66
N ARG A 131 10.47 9.96 -4.75
CA ARG A 131 11.28 11.18 -4.72
C ARG A 131 10.73 12.21 -3.73
N GLN A 132 9.41 12.41 -3.72
CA GLN A 132 8.77 13.33 -2.79
C GLN A 132 9.02 12.94 -1.34
N ASP A 133 9.00 11.64 -1.00
CA ASP A 133 9.28 11.17 0.36
C ASP A 133 10.72 11.40 0.83
N GLN A 134 11.64 11.72 -0.08
CA GLN A 134 13.01 12.13 0.28
C GLN A 134 13.11 13.62 0.66
N GLU A 135 12.13 14.43 0.23
CA GLU A 135 12.18 15.89 0.34
C GLU A 135 11.11 16.45 1.26
N VAL A 136 9.91 15.86 1.26
CA VAL A 136 8.74 16.29 2.01
C VAL A 136 8.53 15.37 3.20
N LEU A 137 8.89 15.86 4.38
CA LEU A 137 8.80 15.09 5.63
C LEU A 137 7.48 15.30 6.38
N ARG A 138 6.72 16.35 6.03
CA ARG A 138 5.49 16.75 6.72
C ARG A 138 4.49 17.37 5.76
N TYR A 139 3.21 17.17 6.04
CA TYR A 139 2.08 17.76 5.30
C TYR A 139 1.31 18.72 6.20
N ASP A 140 1.10 19.96 5.75
CA ASP A 140 0.42 20.99 6.54
C ASP A 140 -1.09 20.74 6.63
N THR A 141 -1.68 20.29 5.52
CA THR A 141 -3.13 20.15 5.35
C THR A 141 -3.52 18.78 4.82
N TRP A 142 -4.77 18.40 5.05
CA TRP A 142 -5.35 17.20 4.47
C TRP A 142 -5.25 17.15 2.95
N ASP A 143 -5.46 18.28 2.28
CA ASP A 143 -5.43 18.33 0.82
C ASP A 143 -4.03 18.03 0.29
N GLN A 144 -2.97 18.46 0.98
CA GLN A 144 -1.61 18.09 0.61
C GLN A 144 -1.33 16.59 0.81
N LEU A 145 -1.83 15.98 1.90
CA LEU A 145 -1.73 14.53 2.10
C LEU A 145 -2.48 13.76 1.00
N VAL A 146 -3.67 14.22 0.62
CA VAL A 146 -4.45 13.63 -0.48
C VAL A 146 -3.71 13.81 -1.81
N GLU A 147 -3.12 14.97 -2.08
CA GLU A 147 -2.32 15.20 -3.30
C GLU A 147 -1.14 14.22 -3.38
N TYR A 148 -0.46 13.97 -2.25
CA TYR A 148 0.56 12.93 -2.17
C TYR A 148 0.01 11.53 -2.50
N CYS A 149 -1.18 11.18 -1.98
CA CYS A 149 -1.83 9.90 -2.31
C CYS A 149 -2.11 9.72 -3.81
N THR A 150 -2.30 10.82 -4.56
CA THR A 150 -2.44 10.77 -6.03
C THR A 150 -1.18 10.31 -6.76
N LEU A 151 -0.04 10.33 -6.05
CA LEU A 151 1.25 9.83 -6.48
C LEU A 151 1.57 8.46 -5.89
N SER A 152 1.36 8.27 -4.58
CA SER A 152 1.82 7.07 -3.84
C SER A 152 0.87 5.89 -3.90
N ALA A 153 -0.45 6.11 -4.00
CA ALA A 153 -1.45 5.06 -3.82
C ALA A 153 -2.37 4.90 -5.03
N ASP A 154 -2.95 6.00 -5.53
CA ASP A 154 -3.91 5.96 -6.64
C ASP A 154 -3.38 5.24 -7.90
N PRO A 155 -2.10 5.43 -8.29
CA PRO A 155 -1.53 4.70 -9.43
C PRO A 155 -1.58 3.18 -9.30
N VAL A 156 -1.48 2.63 -8.07
CA VAL A 156 -1.60 1.19 -7.84
C VAL A 156 -3.00 0.70 -8.22
N GLY A 157 -4.04 1.46 -7.84
CA GLY A 157 -5.42 1.20 -8.25
C GLY A 157 -5.61 1.21 -9.76
N HIS A 158 -4.96 2.16 -10.46
CA HIS A 158 -5.00 2.23 -11.92
C HIS A 158 -4.39 0.97 -12.53
N LEU A 159 -3.18 0.59 -12.08
CA LEU A 159 -2.48 -0.62 -12.55
C LEU A 159 -3.32 -1.88 -12.34
N VAL A 160 -3.97 -2.01 -11.17
CA VAL A 160 -4.88 -3.12 -10.87
C VAL A 160 -6.05 -3.14 -11.86
N LEU A 161 -6.70 -1.98 -12.12
CA LEU A 161 -7.80 -1.90 -13.08
C LEU A 161 -7.39 -2.25 -14.51
N TYR A 162 -6.19 -1.85 -14.94
CA TYR A 162 -5.67 -2.23 -16.25
C TYR A 162 -5.40 -3.74 -16.35
N VAL A 163 -4.79 -4.37 -15.33
CA VAL A 163 -4.56 -5.83 -15.30
C VAL A 163 -5.86 -6.64 -15.40
N PHE A 164 -6.98 -6.04 -15.00
CA PHE A 164 -8.31 -6.62 -15.12
C PHE A 164 -9.09 -6.18 -16.36
N ASP A 165 -8.47 -5.41 -17.27
CA ASP A 165 -9.11 -4.82 -18.46
C ASP A 165 -10.38 -4.01 -18.11
N ALA A 166 -10.36 -3.37 -16.94
CA ALA A 166 -11.50 -2.68 -16.36
C ALA A 166 -11.30 -1.16 -16.27
N ALA A 167 -10.15 -0.64 -16.69
CA ALA A 167 -9.81 0.78 -16.61
C ALA A 167 -10.72 1.65 -17.49
N THR A 168 -11.54 2.48 -16.86
CA THR A 168 -12.28 3.58 -17.49
C THR A 168 -12.12 4.84 -16.63
N PRO A 169 -12.26 6.06 -17.17
CA PRO A 169 -12.12 7.28 -16.36
C PRO A 169 -13.01 7.30 -15.11
N GLU A 170 -14.25 6.81 -15.23
CA GLU A 170 -15.17 6.72 -14.10
C GLU A 170 -14.71 5.70 -13.05
N ARG A 171 -14.27 4.51 -13.46
CA ARG A 171 -13.82 3.47 -12.53
C ARG A 171 -12.50 3.86 -11.86
N ILE A 172 -11.61 4.51 -12.59
CA ILE A 172 -10.36 5.08 -12.06
C ILE A 172 -10.68 6.10 -10.96
N ALA A 173 -11.55 7.08 -11.23
CA ALA A 173 -11.89 8.09 -10.23
C ALA A 173 -12.51 7.51 -8.95
N LEU A 174 -13.27 6.41 -9.04
CA LEU A 174 -13.78 5.69 -7.86
C LEU A 174 -12.68 4.87 -7.17
N SER A 175 -11.76 4.29 -7.93
CA SER A 175 -10.60 3.57 -7.40
C SER A 175 -9.68 4.49 -6.62
N ASP A 176 -9.46 5.72 -7.09
CA ASP A 176 -8.65 6.74 -6.41
C ASP A 176 -9.18 6.99 -5.00
N ARG A 177 -10.50 7.08 -4.83
CA ARG A 177 -11.12 7.21 -3.50
C ARG A 177 -10.77 6.05 -2.58
N ILE A 178 -10.78 4.82 -3.11
CA ILE A 178 -10.42 3.63 -2.33
C ILE A 178 -8.93 3.64 -2.00
N CYS A 179 -8.07 3.88 -2.97
CA CYS A 179 -6.61 3.86 -2.82
C CYS A 179 -6.12 4.95 -1.86
N THR A 180 -6.54 6.20 -2.06
CA THR A 180 -6.28 7.29 -1.11
C THR A 180 -6.77 6.95 0.29
N ALA A 181 -7.95 6.35 0.44
CA ALA A 181 -8.44 5.96 1.77
C ALA A 181 -7.56 4.90 2.44
N LEU A 182 -7.13 3.88 1.68
CA LEU A 182 -6.27 2.82 2.20
C LEU A 182 -4.91 3.38 2.64
N GLN A 183 -4.34 4.29 1.86
CA GLN A 183 -3.07 4.95 2.19
C GLN A 183 -3.19 5.79 3.47
N VAL A 184 -4.27 6.55 3.63
CA VAL A 184 -4.52 7.31 4.86
C VAL A 184 -4.69 6.38 6.07
N ILE A 185 -5.34 5.22 5.88
CA ILE A 185 -5.49 4.22 6.95
C ILE A 185 -4.14 3.65 7.36
N GLU A 186 -3.25 3.37 6.41
CA GLU A 186 -1.88 2.92 6.65
C GLU A 186 -1.11 3.96 7.48
N HIS A 187 -1.11 5.23 7.04
CA HIS A 187 -0.51 6.34 7.81
C HIS A 187 -1.11 6.52 9.20
N CYS A 188 -2.39 6.16 9.40
CA CYS A 188 -2.99 6.16 10.74
C CYS A 188 -2.49 5.02 11.62
N GLN A 189 -2.11 3.88 11.05
CA GLN A 189 -1.61 2.71 11.78
C GLN A 189 -0.13 2.84 12.13
N ASP A 190 0.67 3.39 11.22
CA ASP A 190 2.13 3.32 11.28
C ASP A 190 2.75 4.67 11.73
N VAL A 191 2.02 5.46 12.53
CA VAL A 191 2.42 6.80 13.00
C VAL A 191 3.79 6.81 13.69
N ALA A 192 4.06 5.81 14.54
CA ALA A 192 5.31 5.72 15.29
C ALA A 192 6.48 5.30 14.38
N GLU A 193 6.23 4.35 13.48
CA GLU A 193 7.19 3.87 12.49
C GLU A 193 7.58 5.00 11.51
N ASP A 194 6.58 5.72 10.97
CA ASP A 194 6.80 6.87 10.09
C ASP A 194 7.61 7.96 10.80
N PHE A 195 7.25 8.28 12.05
CA PHE A 195 7.96 9.29 12.83
C PHE A 195 9.41 8.87 13.12
N ALA A 196 9.66 7.59 13.41
CA ALA A 196 11.00 7.06 13.59
C ALA A 196 11.83 7.11 12.28
N ALA A 197 11.18 7.02 11.12
CA ALA A 197 11.78 7.24 9.81
C ALA A 197 11.92 8.74 9.44
N GLY A 198 11.54 9.66 10.33
CA GLY A 198 11.65 11.10 10.14
C GLY A 198 10.51 11.74 9.34
N ARG A 199 9.41 10.99 9.11
CA ARG A 199 8.24 11.43 8.33
C ARG A 199 7.01 11.58 9.24
N VAL A 200 6.13 12.53 8.92
CA VAL A 200 4.83 12.69 9.59
C VAL A 200 3.75 12.95 8.55
N TYR A 201 2.95 11.92 8.27
CA TYR A 201 1.87 12.00 7.29
C TYR A 201 0.57 12.56 7.84
N LEU A 202 0.30 12.41 9.14
CA LEU A 202 -0.86 13.06 9.77
C LEU A 202 -0.77 14.58 9.55
N PRO A 203 -1.80 15.24 8.99
CA PRO A 203 -1.74 16.66 8.68
C PRO A 203 -1.46 17.52 9.91
N ALA A 204 -0.56 18.49 9.76
CA ALA A 204 -0.16 19.38 10.86
C ALA A 204 -1.35 20.17 11.42
N GLU A 205 -2.33 20.54 10.57
CA GLU A 205 -3.57 21.18 11.01
C GLU A 205 -4.38 20.33 12.00
N ASP A 206 -4.41 19.01 11.82
CA ASP A 206 -5.14 18.11 12.72
C ASP A 206 -4.34 17.87 14.00
N LEU A 207 -3.02 17.64 13.87
CA LEU A 207 -2.14 17.53 15.03
C LEU A 207 -2.27 18.78 15.92
N LYS A 208 -2.26 19.97 15.32
CA LYS A 208 -2.47 21.25 16.01
C LYS A 208 -3.87 21.37 16.62
N LEU A 209 -4.92 20.97 15.89
CA LEU A 209 -6.30 21.02 16.37
C LEU A 209 -6.48 20.24 17.69
N PHE A 210 -5.81 19.10 17.83
CA PHE A 210 -5.85 18.29 19.04
C PHE A 210 -4.73 18.63 20.05
N GLY A 211 -3.85 19.58 19.74
CA GLY A 211 -2.75 20.00 20.61
C GLY A 211 -1.64 18.95 20.75
N CYS A 212 -1.41 18.15 19.71
CA CYS A 212 -0.35 17.16 19.63
C CYS A 212 1.03 17.82 19.45
N THR A 213 2.04 17.12 19.93
CA THR A 213 3.46 17.47 19.85
C THR A 213 4.24 16.30 19.27
N ASP A 214 5.46 16.54 18.78
CA ASP A 214 6.33 15.47 18.28
C ASP A 214 6.60 14.38 19.34
N ALA A 215 6.62 14.75 20.63
CA ALA A 215 6.77 13.78 21.72
C ALA A 215 5.61 12.77 21.79
N ASP A 216 4.42 13.15 21.30
CA ASP A 216 3.27 12.24 21.25
C ASP A 216 3.43 11.19 20.15
N LEU A 217 4.01 11.57 19.01
CA LEU A 217 4.22 10.69 17.85
C LEU A 217 5.19 9.56 18.16
N GLY A 218 6.17 9.80 19.04
CA GLY A 218 7.12 8.79 19.52
C GLY A 218 6.79 8.17 20.87
N ALA A 219 5.60 8.41 21.45
CA ALA A 219 5.26 7.92 22.78
C ALA A 219 5.01 6.41 22.80
N ALA A 220 5.32 5.73 23.93
CA ALA A 220 5.15 4.28 24.08
C ALA A 220 3.68 3.81 23.97
N THR A 221 2.71 4.67 24.30
CA THR A 221 1.29 4.46 24.05
C THR A 221 0.72 5.71 23.41
N THR A 222 -0.37 5.56 22.66
CA THR A 222 -0.93 6.68 21.90
C THR A 222 -1.66 7.62 22.87
N PRO A 223 -1.24 8.89 23.04
CA PRO A 223 -1.91 9.82 23.95
C PRO A 223 -3.32 10.18 23.47
N THR A 224 -4.22 10.55 24.38
CA THR A 224 -5.63 10.87 24.05
C THR A 224 -5.77 11.91 22.93
N ARG A 225 -4.91 12.93 22.92
CA ARG A 225 -4.88 13.94 21.86
C ARG A 225 -4.52 13.36 20.49
N LEU A 226 -3.50 12.50 20.43
CA LEU A 226 -3.07 11.86 19.19
C LEU A 226 -4.14 10.88 18.68
N ARG A 227 -4.80 10.14 19.57
CA ARG A 227 -5.98 9.32 19.22
C ARG A 227 -7.07 10.15 18.53
N GLY A 228 -7.30 11.38 18.99
CA GLY A 228 -8.25 12.31 18.35
C GLY A 228 -7.85 12.69 16.93
N ALA A 229 -6.57 13.00 16.71
CA ALA A 229 -6.04 13.32 15.38
C ALA A 229 -6.12 12.11 14.42
N ILE A 230 -5.76 10.91 14.91
CA ILE A 230 -5.87 9.65 14.15
C ILE A 230 -7.34 9.36 13.82
N ALA A 231 -8.25 9.48 14.80
CA ALA A 231 -9.68 9.23 14.59
C ALA A 231 -10.27 10.14 13.50
N ARG A 232 -9.90 11.42 13.49
CA ARG A 232 -10.32 12.37 12.46
C ARG A 232 -9.85 11.97 11.06
N ASN A 233 -8.60 11.55 10.92
CA ASN A 233 -8.05 11.08 9.64
C ASN A 233 -8.72 9.78 9.18
N ALA A 234 -8.89 8.83 10.10
CA ALA A 234 -9.60 7.57 9.86
C ALA A 234 -11.06 7.78 9.43
N ASP A 235 -11.77 8.76 10.00
CA ASP A 235 -13.15 9.07 9.60
C ASP A 235 -13.22 9.70 8.20
N ARG A 236 -12.26 10.55 7.81
CA ARG A 236 -12.16 11.02 6.43
C ARG A 236 -11.86 9.88 5.45
N ALA A 237 -10.96 8.96 5.82
CA ALA A 237 -10.71 7.75 5.02
C ALA A 237 -11.96 6.86 4.90
N ALA A 238 -12.76 6.73 5.96
CA ALA A 238 -14.03 6.02 5.91
C ALA A 238 -14.99 6.64 4.87
N GLY A 239 -15.11 7.97 4.85
CA GLY A 239 -15.90 8.69 3.86
C GLY A 239 -15.41 8.47 2.41
N LEU A 240 -14.09 8.39 2.21
CA LEU A 240 -13.50 8.06 0.91
C LEU A 240 -13.78 6.61 0.48
N LEU A 241 -13.69 5.62 1.38
CA LEU A 241 -14.10 4.24 1.07
C LEU A 241 -15.57 4.16 0.67
N ASP A 242 -16.45 4.89 1.36
CA ASP A 242 -17.87 4.94 1.03
C ASP A 242 -18.13 5.61 -0.32
N ALA A 243 -17.40 6.68 -0.63
CA ALA A 243 -17.46 7.36 -1.93
C ALA A 243 -16.92 6.48 -3.08
N GLY A 244 -15.93 5.62 -2.81
CA GLY A 244 -15.36 4.68 -3.78
C GLY A 244 -16.17 3.38 -3.95
N ALA A 245 -16.98 3.00 -2.94
CA ALA A 245 -17.76 1.76 -2.94
C ALA A 245 -18.65 1.49 -4.18
N PRO A 246 -19.21 2.51 -4.88
CA PRO A 246 -19.92 2.28 -6.14
C PRO A 246 -19.10 1.56 -7.22
N LEU A 247 -17.77 1.57 -7.14
CA LEU A 247 -16.89 0.85 -8.07
C LEU A 247 -17.21 -0.64 -8.13
N ILE A 248 -17.52 -1.26 -6.98
CA ILE A 248 -17.76 -2.71 -6.91
C ILE A 248 -18.91 -3.14 -7.81
N ARG A 249 -19.97 -2.34 -7.89
CA ARG A 249 -21.13 -2.61 -8.75
C ARG A 249 -20.85 -2.38 -10.24
N LYS A 250 -19.75 -1.71 -10.58
CA LYS A 250 -19.30 -1.43 -11.95
C LYS A 250 -18.24 -2.42 -12.44
N LEU A 251 -17.80 -3.35 -11.60
CA LEU A 251 -16.83 -4.37 -11.93
C LEU A 251 -17.50 -5.75 -11.98
N ASP A 252 -16.88 -6.67 -12.73
CA ASP A 252 -17.35 -8.04 -12.88
C ASP A 252 -16.23 -9.04 -12.55
N GLY A 253 -16.64 -10.30 -12.33
CA GLY A 253 -15.71 -11.42 -12.15
C GLY A 253 -14.64 -11.18 -11.08
N TRP A 254 -13.39 -11.47 -11.43
CA TRP A 254 -12.26 -11.36 -10.51
C TRP A 254 -11.90 -9.92 -10.14
N ALA A 255 -12.13 -8.95 -11.03
CA ALA A 255 -11.91 -7.55 -10.72
C ALA A 255 -12.80 -7.11 -9.55
N ARG A 256 -14.09 -7.47 -9.61
CA ARG A 256 -15.06 -7.20 -8.54
C ARG A 256 -14.65 -7.83 -7.22
N ILE A 257 -14.27 -9.11 -7.24
CA ILE A 257 -13.86 -9.84 -6.03
C ILE A 257 -12.59 -9.22 -5.41
N SER A 258 -11.57 -8.93 -6.23
CA SER A 258 -10.31 -8.35 -5.76
C SER A 258 -10.51 -6.96 -5.16
N VAL A 259 -11.21 -6.06 -5.86
CA VAL A 259 -11.43 -4.69 -5.38
C VAL A 259 -12.36 -4.67 -4.17
N ALA A 260 -13.37 -5.56 -4.11
CA ALA A 260 -14.19 -5.71 -2.92
C ALA A 260 -13.37 -6.16 -1.71
N GLY A 261 -12.35 -7.01 -1.91
CA GLY A 261 -11.40 -7.41 -0.88
C GLY A 261 -10.61 -6.24 -0.29
N TYR A 262 -10.09 -5.34 -1.13
CA TYR A 262 -9.40 -4.12 -0.65
C TYR A 262 -10.32 -3.22 0.16
N LEU A 263 -11.51 -2.94 -0.36
CA LEU A 263 -12.49 -2.11 0.32
C LEU A 263 -12.92 -2.71 1.66
N ALA A 264 -13.15 -4.03 1.69
CA ALA A 264 -13.48 -4.76 2.91
C ALA A 264 -12.33 -4.72 3.93
N GLY A 265 -11.09 -4.89 3.46
CA GLY A 265 -9.89 -4.76 4.28
C GLY A 265 -9.81 -3.39 4.96
N GLY A 266 -9.96 -2.30 4.19
CA GLY A 266 -9.98 -0.95 4.74
C GLY A 266 -11.07 -0.74 5.79
N ARG A 267 -12.30 -1.20 5.53
CA ARG A 267 -13.41 -1.13 6.50
C ARG A 267 -13.15 -1.95 7.77
N ALA A 268 -12.56 -3.13 7.63
CA ALA A 268 -12.20 -3.97 8.76
C ALA A 268 -11.07 -3.34 9.59
N THR A 269 -10.10 -2.70 8.95
CA THR A 269 -9.02 -1.97 9.63
C THR A 269 -9.55 -0.75 10.38
N LEU A 270 -10.43 0.05 9.78
CA LEU A 270 -11.11 1.16 10.47
C LEU A 270 -11.91 0.69 11.69
N THR A 271 -12.55 -0.48 11.59
CA THR A 271 -13.24 -1.11 12.71
C THR A 271 -12.27 -1.51 13.82
N ALA A 272 -11.11 -2.08 13.46
CA ALA A 272 -10.06 -2.43 14.42
C ALA A 272 -9.46 -1.19 15.11
N LEU A 273 -9.19 -0.12 14.35
CA LEU A 273 -8.75 1.17 14.89
C LEU A 273 -9.74 1.71 15.93
N ARG A 274 -11.04 1.73 15.61
CA ARG A 274 -12.10 2.15 16.54
C ARG A 274 -12.18 1.27 17.78
N ALA A 275 -12.14 -0.06 17.61
CA ALA A 275 -12.22 -1.00 18.71
C ALA A 275 -11.01 -0.91 19.65
N GLY A 276 -9.82 -0.64 19.11
CA GLY A 276 -8.60 -0.36 19.86
C GLY A 276 -8.52 1.07 20.42
N ALA A 277 -9.60 1.85 20.31
CA ALA A 277 -9.65 3.26 20.70
C ALA A 277 -8.48 4.07 20.11
N TYR A 278 -8.07 3.74 18.88
CA TYR A 278 -6.97 4.34 18.14
C TYR A 278 -5.61 4.29 18.85
N ASP A 279 -5.39 3.31 19.73
CA ASP A 279 -4.09 3.11 20.37
C ASP A 279 -3.13 2.32 19.47
N VAL A 280 -2.56 3.00 18.48
CA VAL A 280 -1.70 2.41 17.45
C VAL A 280 -0.27 2.15 17.92
N HIS A 281 0.23 2.87 18.93
CA HIS A 281 1.57 2.64 19.49
C HIS A 281 1.65 1.44 20.44
N ALA A 282 0.57 1.15 21.19
CA ALA A 282 0.59 0.09 22.20
C ALA A 282 0.60 -1.32 21.57
N ALA A 283 -0.07 -1.47 20.43
CA ALA A 283 -0.09 -2.70 19.66
C ALA A 283 -0.55 -2.41 18.23
N ARG A 284 -0.04 -3.18 17.26
CA ARG A 284 -0.52 -3.10 15.89
C ARG A 284 -1.98 -3.56 15.82
N LEU A 285 -2.89 -2.61 15.57
CA LEU A 285 -4.32 -2.88 15.47
C LEU A 285 -4.61 -3.53 14.12
N ARG A 286 -4.90 -4.84 14.12
CA ARG A 286 -5.10 -5.64 12.90
C ARG A 286 -6.58 -5.94 12.66
N PRO A 287 -7.03 -5.94 11.40
CA PRO A 287 -8.37 -6.41 11.06
C PRO A 287 -8.51 -7.91 11.34
N SER A 288 -9.68 -8.33 11.80
CA SER A 288 -10.02 -9.75 11.92
C SER A 288 -10.30 -10.35 10.54
N HIS A 289 -9.78 -11.54 10.25
CA HIS A 289 -10.07 -12.27 9.01
C HIS A 289 -11.57 -12.55 8.84
N ALA A 290 -12.23 -12.96 9.93
CA ALA A 290 -13.67 -13.22 9.92
C ALA A 290 -14.46 -11.95 9.60
N ARG A 291 -14.05 -10.80 10.15
CA ARG A 291 -14.68 -9.52 9.87
C ARG A 291 -14.45 -9.08 8.42
N THR A 292 -13.21 -9.16 7.95
CA THR A 292 -12.84 -8.82 6.56
C THR A 292 -13.66 -9.65 5.57
N LEU A 293 -13.80 -10.95 5.82
CA LEU A 293 -14.62 -11.83 4.99
C LEU A 293 -16.11 -11.46 5.06
N ALA A 294 -16.64 -11.19 6.26
CA ALA A 294 -18.03 -10.75 6.42
C ALA A 294 -18.31 -9.44 5.66
N ASP A 295 -17.42 -8.46 5.77
CA ASP A 295 -17.55 -7.19 5.05
C ASP A 295 -17.45 -7.42 3.53
N ALA A 296 -16.52 -8.26 3.05
CA ALA A 296 -16.42 -8.61 1.63
C ALA A 296 -17.69 -9.28 1.10
N LEU A 297 -18.29 -10.20 1.86
CA LEU A 297 -19.55 -10.85 1.49
C LEU A 297 -20.72 -9.85 1.44
N LEU A 298 -20.78 -8.92 2.39
CA LEU A 298 -21.80 -7.85 2.40
C LEU A 298 -21.64 -6.91 1.20
N ILE A 299 -20.41 -6.49 0.91
CA ILE A 299 -20.07 -5.63 -0.24
C ILE A 299 -20.43 -6.32 -1.55
N LEU A 300 -20.12 -7.61 -1.69
CA LEU A 300 -20.44 -8.38 -2.89
C LEU A 300 -21.93 -8.68 -3.04
N GLY A 301 -22.65 -8.86 -1.92
CA GLY A 301 -24.08 -9.17 -1.87
C GLY A 301 -25.01 -7.96 -2.01
N GLY A 302 -24.50 -6.74 -1.78
CA GLY A 302 -25.24 -5.50 -2.04
C GLY A 302 -25.50 -5.33 -3.54
N LYS A 303 -26.78 -5.37 -3.94
CA LYS A 303 -27.26 -4.97 -5.27
C LYS A 303 -27.26 -3.46 -5.40
#